data_AF-A0A9N9C3T8-F1
#
_entry.id   AF-A0A9N9C3T8-F1
#
_cell.length_a   1.000
_cell.length_b   1.000
_cell.length_c   1.000
_cell.angle_alpha   90.00
_cell.angle_beta   90.00
_cell.angle_gamma   90.00
#
_symmetry.space_group_name_H-M   'P 1'
#
loop_
_entity.id
_entity.type
_entity.pdbx_description
1 polymer ?
#
loop_
_entity_poly.entity_id
_entity_poly.type
_entity_poly.pdbx_seq_one_letter_code
_entity_poly.pdbx_strand_id
1 'polypeptide(L)'
;MSTEKDTNVTVSKDTEKDINNTKEDKIGVHDPYAYHRPNFIRWKGSVLIKVIPSAIIVAIIATIVTVVHLNTTIKLGIEPSFIPVLSFVVGLLLTYRTNTAYDRFWEGRKLWTTLTVAIRNLTRCIWINISEKDGSKDIVEKVSAIHLLSAFAHATRHYLREDPPLEYHDLQHLISNIKSDLPGFEPIEEQDLRDNIKKYGKTA
;
A
#
# COMPACT_ATOMS: atom_id res chain seq x y z
N MET A 1 35.25 17.50 -52.60
CA MET A 1 33.99 18.27 -52.56
C MET A 1 32.98 17.37 -51.88
N SER A 2 33.03 17.32 -50.53
CA SER A 2 31.97 17.77 -49.59
C SER A 2 30.61 17.14 -49.86
N THR A 3 29.87 16.52 -48.94
CA THR A 3 29.97 16.31 -47.48
C THR A 3 28.82 15.35 -47.16
N GLU A 4 29.11 14.12 -46.76
CA GLU A 4 28.16 13.23 -46.09
C GLU A 4 28.27 13.60 -44.60
N LYS A 5 27.30 14.34 -44.08
CA LYS A 5 27.24 14.69 -42.66
C LYS A 5 26.21 13.81 -41.98
N ASP A 6 26.75 12.93 -41.16
CA ASP A 6 26.12 12.25 -40.03
C ASP A 6 25.00 13.09 -39.42
N THR A 7 23.76 12.62 -39.58
CA THR A 7 22.61 13.10 -38.82
C THR A 7 22.28 12.12 -37.69
N ASN A 8 23.31 11.49 -37.10
CA ASN A 8 23.19 10.89 -35.78
C ASN A 8 23.35 12.02 -34.76
N VAL A 9 22.24 12.75 -34.59
CA VAL A 9 22.07 13.64 -33.46
C VAL A 9 22.31 12.80 -32.22
N THR A 10 23.36 13.17 -31.51
CA THR A 10 23.63 12.87 -30.11
C THR A 10 22.35 13.03 -29.30
N VAL A 11 21.52 11.98 -29.23
CA VAL A 11 20.48 11.86 -28.22
C VAL A 11 21.22 11.62 -26.93
N SER A 12 21.36 12.72 -26.20
CA SER A 12 22.27 12.93 -25.10
C SER A 12 22.09 11.85 -24.04
N LYS A 13 23.20 11.22 -23.64
CA LYS A 13 23.28 10.40 -22.41
C LYS A 13 22.72 11.14 -21.19
N ASP A 14 22.72 12.47 -21.23
CA ASP A 14 22.13 13.34 -20.21
C ASP A 14 20.60 13.20 -20.18
N THR A 15 19.93 13.12 -21.33
CA THR A 15 18.46 12.98 -21.41
C THR A 15 18.00 11.62 -20.90
N GLU A 16 18.75 10.54 -21.16
CA GLU A 16 18.45 9.20 -20.63
C GLU A 16 18.63 9.14 -19.10
N LYS A 17 19.62 9.87 -18.58
CA LYS A 17 19.88 9.98 -17.13
C LYS A 17 18.78 10.74 -16.41
N ASP A 18 18.25 11.80 -17.02
CA ASP A 18 17.15 12.62 -16.48
C ASP A 18 15.82 11.84 -16.45
N ILE A 19 15.57 11.00 -17.47
CA ILE A 19 14.38 10.13 -17.51
C ILE A 19 14.46 9.07 -16.41
N ASN A 20 15.65 8.54 -16.11
CA ASN A 20 15.85 7.55 -15.05
C ASN A 20 15.76 8.19 -13.64
N ASN A 21 16.33 9.38 -13.43
CA ASN A 21 16.18 10.13 -12.17
C ASN A 21 14.72 10.51 -11.88
N THR A 22 13.97 10.92 -12.91
CA THR A 22 12.54 11.26 -12.76
C THR A 22 11.67 10.03 -12.44
N LYS A 23 12.08 8.84 -12.89
CA LYS A 23 11.42 7.58 -12.53
C LYS A 23 11.77 7.12 -11.12
N GLU A 24 13.02 7.31 -10.68
CA GLU A 24 13.43 7.03 -9.30
C GLU A 24 12.75 7.96 -8.30
N ASP A 25 12.55 9.24 -8.62
CA ASP A 25 11.82 10.20 -7.76
C ASP A 25 10.33 9.82 -7.53
N LYS A 26 9.72 9.02 -8.41
CA LYS A 26 8.35 8.52 -8.24
C LYS A 26 8.28 7.26 -7.38
N ILE A 27 9.37 6.53 -7.26
CA ILE A 27 9.49 5.45 -6.29
C ILE A 27 9.78 6.17 -4.98
N GLY A 28 8.76 6.42 -4.16
CA GLY A 28 8.92 7.10 -2.87
C GLY A 28 9.86 6.33 -1.94
N VAL A 29 11.17 6.48 -2.14
CA VAL A 29 12.22 5.97 -1.27
C VAL A 29 12.09 6.78 0.01
N HIS A 30 11.66 6.12 1.07
CA HIS A 30 11.54 6.74 2.38
C HIS A 30 12.92 7.17 2.85
N ASP A 31 13.27 8.45 2.71
CA ASP A 31 14.49 9.03 3.26
C ASP A 31 14.34 9.15 4.79
N PRO A 32 15.08 8.34 5.59
CA PRO A 32 15.00 8.39 7.04
C PRO A 32 15.70 9.62 7.65
N TYR A 33 16.44 10.41 6.86
CA TYR A 33 17.19 11.58 7.30
C TYR A 33 16.60 12.92 6.86
N ALA A 34 15.55 12.90 6.04
CA ALA A 34 14.80 14.09 5.69
C ALA A 34 14.17 14.71 6.96
N TYR A 35 14.32 16.03 7.13
CA TYR A 35 13.73 16.76 8.26
C TYR A 35 12.20 16.59 8.24
N HIS A 36 11.70 15.76 9.12
CA HIS A 36 10.26 15.58 9.32
C HIS A 36 9.78 16.51 10.43
N ARG A 37 8.61 17.10 10.25
CA ARG A 37 7.94 17.81 11.36
C ARG A 37 7.77 16.83 12.53
N PRO A 38 7.82 17.32 13.79
CA PRO A 38 7.64 16.45 14.94
C PRO A 38 6.35 15.63 14.82
N ASN A 39 6.38 14.36 15.22
CA ASN A 39 5.26 13.41 15.01
C ASN A 39 3.91 13.92 15.54
N PHE A 40 3.93 14.76 16.58
CA PHE A 40 2.72 15.36 17.16
C PHE A 40 2.05 16.43 16.28
N ILE A 41 2.77 17.01 15.30
CA ILE A 41 2.23 18.02 14.35
C ILE A 41 1.87 17.37 13.01
N ARG A 42 1.87 16.03 12.89
CA ARG A 42 1.52 15.37 11.63
C ARG A 42 0.00 15.23 11.50
N TRP A 43 -0.60 16.06 10.64
CA TRP A 43 -2.06 16.09 10.40
C TRP A 43 -2.54 14.96 9.48
N LYS A 44 -1.75 14.59 8.46
CA LYS A 44 -2.13 13.56 7.49
C LYS A 44 -2.02 12.16 8.10
N GLY A 45 -3.10 11.38 8.02
CA GLY A 45 -3.17 10.00 8.52
C GLY A 45 -3.23 9.87 10.05
N SER A 46 -3.46 10.96 10.79
CA SER A 46 -3.55 10.93 12.25
C SER A 46 -4.95 10.51 12.72
N VAL A 47 -5.02 9.73 13.79
CA VAL A 47 -6.28 9.39 14.49
C VAL A 47 -6.82 10.62 15.24
N LEU A 48 -5.96 11.61 15.52
CA LEU A 48 -6.31 12.80 16.30
C LEU A 48 -7.45 13.60 15.66
N ILE A 49 -7.43 13.78 14.33
CA ILE A 49 -8.50 14.52 13.63
C ILE A 49 -9.87 13.83 13.76
N LYS A 50 -9.87 12.50 13.96
CA LYS A 50 -11.09 11.71 14.16
C LYS A 50 -11.63 11.81 15.59
N VAL A 51 -10.75 12.01 16.59
CA VAL A 51 -11.13 12.08 18.01
C VAL A 51 -11.48 13.49 18.47
N ILE A 52 -10.84 14.53 17.90
CA ILE A 52 -11.10 15.95 18.21
C ILE A 52 -12.59 16.32 18.22
N PRO A 53 -13.42 16.02 17.19
CA PRO A 53 -14.83 16.45 17.20
C PRO A 53 -15.61 15.82 18.36
N SER A 54 -15.33 14.55 18.70
CA SER A 54 -15.95 13.90 19.86
C SER A 54 -15.51 14.53 21.17
N ALA A 55 -14.24 14.91 21.30
CA ALA A 55 -13.71 15.57 22.49
C ALA A 55 -14.32 16.97 22.69
N ILE A 56 -14.50 17.74 21.60
CA ILE A 56 -15.13 19.06 21.64
C ILE A 56 -16.58 18.97 22.12
N ILE A 57 -17.36 17.98 21.63
CA ILE A 57 -18.74 17.78 22.05
C ILE A 57 -18.82 17.51 23.57
N VAL A 58 -17.96 16.63 24.09
CA VAL A 58 -17.91 16.34 25.53
C VAL A 58 -17.49 17.56 26.33
N ALA A 59 -16.53 18.35 25.84
CA ALA A 59 -16.10 19.59 26.49
C ALA A 59 -17.23 20.65 26.54
N ILE A 60 -18.01 20.77 25.48
CA ILE A 60 -19.18 21.67 25.42
C ILE A 60 -20.22 21.23 26.45
N ILE A 61 -20.56 19.94 26.50
CA ILE A 61 -21.52 19.41 27.47
C ILE A 61 -21.02 19.65 28.91
N ALA A 62 -19.75 19.35 29.19
CA ALA A 62 -19.16 19.60 30.50
C ALA A 62 -19.25 21.09 30.88
N THR A 63 -18.94 21.98 29.95
CA THR A 63 -19.03 23.44 30.15
C THR A 63 -20.46 23.88 30.46
N ILE A 64 -21.46 23.37 29.72
CA ILE A 64 -22.88 23.66 29.96
C ILE A 64 -23.28 23.21 31.37
N VAL A 65 -22.92 21.98 31.76
CA VAL A 65 -23.23 21.44 33.10
C VAL A 65 -22.61 22.31 34.20
N THR A 66 -21.34 22.72 34.03
CA THR A 66 -20.66 23.61 34.99
C THR A 66 -21.34 24.98 35.09
N VAL A 67 -21.70 25.61 33.95
CA VAL A 67 -22.37 26.92 33.95
C VAL A 67 -23.75 26.86 34.60
N VAL A 68 -24.53 25.80 34.34
CA VAL A 68 -25.85 25.60 34.95
C VAL A 68 -25.74 25.40 36.46
N HIS A 69 -24.74 24.64 36.91
CA HIS A 69 -24.48 24.41 38.34
C HIS A 69 -24.08 25.70 39.08
N LEU A 70 -23.32 26.59 38.44
CA LEU A 70 -22.93 27.88 39.03
C LEU A 70 -24.10 28.89 39.10
N ASN A 71 -24.95 28.92 38.08
CA ASN A 71 -26.05 29.88 37.98
C ASN A 71 -27.34 29.44 38.70
N THR A 72 -27.46 28.15 39.05
CA THR A 72 -28.67 27.60 39.67
C THR A 72 -28.35 26.86 40.95
N THR A 73 -29.11 27.06 42.02
CA THR A 73 -28.97 26.35 43.32
C THR A 73 -29.39 24.88 43.29
N ILE A 74 -29.60 24.29 42.11
CA ILE A 74 -29.94 22.87 41.95
C ILE A 74 -28.66 22.03 42.15
N LYS A 75 -28.69 21.16 43.17
CA LYS A 75 -27.62 20.19 43.45
C LYS A 75 -27.68 19.02 42.45
N LEU A 76 -27.05 19.18 41.29
CA LEU A 76 -26.85 18.14 40.27
C LEU A 76 -25.75 17.12 40.67
N GLY A 77 -25.76 16.65 41.91
CA GLY A 77 -24.72 15.76 42.43
C GLY A 77 -24.98 14.31 42.04
N ILE A 78 -24.20 13.78 41.10
CA ILE A 78 -24.05 12.33 40.94
C ILE A 78 -23.18 11.83 42.09
N GLU A 79 -23.55 10.71 42.70
CA GLU A 79 -22.74 10.10 43.76
C GLU A 79 -21.36 9.69 43.18
N PRO A 80 -20.24 10.17 43.75
CA PRO A 80 -18.91 9.96 43.18
C PRO A 80 -18.46 8.49 43.19
N SER A 81 -19.18 7.61 43.89
CA SER A 81 -18.94 6.17 43.97
C SER A 81 -19.10 5.44 42.63
N PHE A 82 -19.93 5.94 41.71
CA PHE A 82 -20.17 5.30 40.40
C PHE A 82 -19.05 5.56 39.38
N ILE A 83 -18.36 6.70 39.47
CA ILE A 83 -17.29 7.11 38.55
C ILE A 83 -16.14 6.08 38.47
N PRO A 84 -15.55 5.60 39.58
CA PRO A 84 -14.46 4.63 39.51
C PRO A 84 -14.93 3.27 38.97
N VAL A 85 -16.15 2.83 39.29
CA VAL A 85 -16.70 1.55 38.79
C VAL A 85 -16.84 1.60 37.26
N LEU A 86 -17.43 2.67 36.73
CA LEU A 86 -17.56 2.86 35.28
C LEU A 86 -16.20 2.97 34.59
N SER A 87 -15.26 3.71 35.20
CA SER A 87 -13.90 3.87 34.68
C SER A 87 -13.15 2.55 34.60
N PHE A 88 -13.29 1.70 35.64
CA PHE A 88 -12.70 0.37 35.68
C PHE A 88 -13.26 -0.53 34.57
N VAL A 89 -14.59 -0.57 34.42
CA VAL A 89 -15.24 -1.38 33.38
C VAL A 89 -14.84 -0.92 31.99
N VAL A 90 -14.82 0.39 31.71
CA VAL A 90 -14.40 0.95 30.42
C VAL A 90 -12.93 0.64 30.14
N GLY A 91 -12.04 0.76 31.13
CA GLY A 91 -10.62 0.42 31.00
C GLY A 91 -10.39 -1.06 30.71
N LEU A 92 -11.14 -1.95 31.37
CA LEU A 92 -11.07 -3.38 31.15
C LEU A 92 -11.54 -3.77 29.74
N LEU A 93 -12.69 -3.24 29.31
CA LEU A 93 -13.24 -3.49 27.97
C LEU A 93 -12.30 -2.96 26.87
N LEU A 94 -11.72 -1.78 27.07
CA LEU A 94 -10.74 -1.21 26.15
C LEU A 94 -9.53 -2.13 26.01
N THR A 95 -8.99 -2.62 27.13
CA THR A 95 -7.82 -3.51 27.15
C THR A 95 -8.07 -4.80 26.36
N TYR A 96 -9.23 -5.45 26.58
CA TYR A 96 -9.58 -6.65 25.82
C TYR A 96 -9.71 -6.37 24.32
N ARG A 97 -10.37 -5.26 23.95
CA ARG A 97 -10.52 -4.86 22.55
C ARG A 97 -9.17 -4.56 21.90
N THR A 98 -8.27 -3.86 22.59
CA THR A 98 -6.94 -3.53 22.07
C THR A 98 -6.08 -4.76 21.94
N ASN A 99 -6.16 -5.71 22.86
CA ASN A 99 -5.40 -6.96 22.79
C ASN A 99 -5.79 -7.78 21.55
N THR A 100 -7.09 -8.01 21.33
CA THR A 100 -7.53 -8.76 20.14
C THR A 100 -7.19 -8.05 18.83
N ALA A 101 -7.30 -6.71 18.79
CA ALA A 101 -6.88 -5.95 17.61
C ALA A 101 -5.37 -6.05 17.36
N TYR A 102 -4.56 -6.03 18.43
CA TYR A 102 -3.12 -6.17 18.36
C TYR A 102 -2.71 -7.56 17.88
N ASP A 103 -3.33 -8.62 18.39
CA ASP A 103 -3.05 -10.00 17.97
C ASP A 103 -3.31 -10.19 16.47
N ARG A 104 -4.42 -9.66 15.95
CA ARG A 104 -4.74 -9.70 14.51
C ARG A 104 -3.72 -8.93 13.67
N PHE A 105 -3.30 -7.76 14.13
CA PHE A 105 -2.26 -6.98 13.45
C PHE A 105 -0.93 -7.76 13.41
N TRP A 106 -0.56 -8.37 14.53
CA TRP A 106 0.66 -9.16 14.66
C TRP A 106 0.61 -10.42 13.79
N GLU A 107 -0.53 -11.10 13.74
CA GLU A 107 -0.75 -12.25 12.87
C GLU A 107 -0.60 -11.88 11.39
N GLY A 108 -1.20 -10.78 10.92
CA GLY A 108 -1.03 -10.28 9.56
C GLY A 108 0.44 -9.99 9.22
N ARG A 109 1.19 -9.40 10.16
CA ARG A 109 2.63 -9.12 9.99
C ARG A 109 3.46 -10.41 9.90
N LYS A 110 3.12 -11.44 10.69
CA LYS A 110 3.74 -12.77 10.60
C LYS A 110 3.49 -13.39 9.24
N LEU A 111 2.24 -13.43 8.77
CA LEU A 111 1.87 -14.00 7.47
C LEU A 111 2.61 -13.33 6.31
N TRP A 112 2.66 -12.00 6.29
CA TRP A 112 3.43 -11.26 5.28
C TRP A 112 4.93 -11.61 5.31
N THR A 113 5.50 -11.76 6.51
CA THR A 113 6.90 -12.15 6.67
C THR A 113 7.14 -13.56 6.14
N THR A 114 6.30 -14.52 6.51
CA THR A 114 6.34 -15.91 6.02
C THR A 114 6.26 -15.96 4.49
N LEU A 115 5.35 -15.19 3.88
CA LEU A 115 5.21 -15.08 2.43
C LEU A 115 6.52 -14.61 1.77
N THR A 116 7.10 -13.51 2.23
CA THR A 116 8.36 -13.00 1.65
C THR A 116 9.55 -13.94 1.82
N VAL A 117 9.61 -14.68 2.94
CA VAL A 117 10.64 -15.70 3.17
C VAL A 117 10.46 -16.89 2.23
N ALA A 118 9.21 -17.36 2.04
CA ALA A 118 8.91 -18.45 1.12
C ALA A 118 9.29 -18.09 -0.33
N ILE A 119 8.95 -16.87 -0.78
CA ILE A 119 9.36 -16.34 -2.09
C ILE A 119 10.89 -16.35 -2.22
N ARG A 120 11.62 -15.79 -1.25
CA ARG A 120 13.09 -15.77 -1.27
C ARG A 120 13.73 -17.15 -1.29
N ASN A 121 13.14 -18.12 -0.59
CA ASN A 121 13.63 -19.49 -0.59
C ASN A 121 13.38 -20.16 -1.94
N LEU A 122 12.19 -19.99 -2.52
CA LEU A 122 11.86 -20.52 -3.83
C LEU A 122 12.73 -19.90 -4.94
N THR A 123 12.94 -18.58 -4.91
CA THR A 123 13.88 -17.88 -5.79
C THR A 123 15.28 -18.46 -5.69
N ARG A 124 15.78 -18.74 -4.47
CA ARG A 124 17.09 -19.40 -4.28
C ARG A 124 17.12 -20.82 -4.83
N CYS A 125 16.06 -21.61 -4.62
CA CYS A 125 15.96 -22.96 -5.16
C CYS A 125 16.01 -22.95 -6.70
N ILE A 126 15.23 -22.08 -7.35
CA ILE A 126 15.23 -21.86 -8.80
C ILE A 126 16.61 -21.41 -9.27
N TRP A 127 17.27 -20.52 -8.52
CA TRP A 127 18.57 -19.99 -8.90
C TRP A 127 19.68 -21.05 -8.93
N ILE A 128 19.67 -21.97 -7.95
CA ILE A 128 20.76 -22.93 -7.72
C ILE A 128 20.52 -24.29 -8.40
N ASN A 129 19.27 -24.79 -8.43
CA ASN A 129 19.00 -26.17 -8.86
C ASN A 129 18.80 -26.33 -10.38
N ILE A 130 18.55 -25.25 -11.11
CA ILE A 130 18.34 -25.29 -12.56
C ILE A 130 19.69 -25.14 -13.26
N SER A 131 20.19 -26.23 -13.84
CA SER A 131 21.40 -26.24 -14.66
C SER A 131 21.13 -25.62 -16.04
N GLU A 132 21.94 -24.65 -16.42
CA GLU A 132 21.86 -23.94 -17.69
C GLU A 132 22.56 -24.79 -18.77
N LYS A 133 21.80 -25.31 -19.75
CA LYS A 133 22.32 -26.14 -20.84
C LYS A 133 22.45 -25.35 -22.15
N ASP A 134 21.62 -24.32 -22.34
CA ASP A 134 21.66 -23.39 -23.47
C ASP A 134 21.62 -21.95 -22.94
N GLY A 135 22.79 -21.29 -22.90
CA GLY A 135 23.09 -20.09 -22.10
C GLY A 135 22.35 -18.78 -22.42
N SER A 136 21.16 -18.82 -23.04
CA SER A 136 20.31 -17.65 -23.25
C SER A 136 18.82 -17.90 -22.95
N LYS A 137 18.26 -19.04 -23.33
CA LYS A 137 16.82 -19.33 -23.13
C LYS A 137 16.52 -19.74 -21.69
N ASP A 138 17.31 -20.64 -21.13
CA ASP A 138 17.15 -21.15 -19.76
C ASP A 138 17.25 -20.01 -18.72
N ILE A 139 18.12 -19.03 -18.98
CA ILE A 139 18.33 -17.85 -18.13
C ILE A 139 17.09 -16.93 -18.17
N VAL A 140 16.50 -16.72 -19.35
CA VAL A 140 15.31 -15.87 -19.50
C VAL A 140 14.09 -16.51 -18.81
N GLU A 141 13.90 -17.82 -18.93
CA GLU A 141 12.81 -18.54 -18.24
C GLU A 141 12.97 -18.48 -16.71
N LYS A 142 14.20 -18.65 -16.22
CA LYS A 142 14.56 -18.55 -14.80
C LYS A 142 14.27 -17.15 -14.24
N VAL A 143 14.69 -16.10 -14.94
CA VAL A 143 14.43 -14.71 -14.54
C VAL A 143 12.93 -14.42 -14.58
N SER A 144 12.21 -14.90 -15.58
CA SER A 144 10.77 -14.72 -15.70
C SER A 144 10.00 -15.39 -14.55
N ALA A 145 10.39 -16.60 -14.16
CA ALA A 145 9.81 -17.28 -13.00
C ALA A 145 10.05 -16.51 -11.69
N ILE A 146 11.24 -15.91 -11.52
CA ILE A 146 11.56 -15.09 -10.34
C ILE A 146 10.74 -13.79 -10.33
N HIS A 147 10.60 -13.11 -11.47
CA HIS A 147 9.76 -11.92 -11.58
C HIS A 147 8.30 -12.22 -11.27
N LEU A 148 7.78 -13.38 -11.67
CA LEU A 148 6.42 -13.80 -11.34
C LEU A 148 6.22 -14.00 -9.82
N LEU A 149 7.21 -14.54 -9.13
CA LEU A 149 7.17 -14.67 -7.66
C LEU A 149 7.15 -13.30 -6.96
N SER A 150 7.89 -12.33 -7.48
CA SER A 150 7.84 -10.95 -7.00
C SER A 150 6.48 -10.31 -7.31
N ALA A 151 5.98 -10.49 -8.54
CA ALA A 151 4.67 -9.99 -8.97
C ALA A 151 3.54 -10.53 -8.09
N PHE A 152 3.61 -11.80 -7.64
CA PHE A 152 2.64 -12.37 -6.71
C PHE A 152 2.57 -11.61 -5.37
N ALA A 153 3.70 -11.17 -4.81
CA ALA A 153 3.71 -10.36 -3.59
C ALA A 153 3.07 -8.98 -3.81
N HIS A 154 3.39 -8.32 -4.94
CA HIS A 154 2.80 -7.05 -5.32
C HIS A 154 1.28 -7.16 -5.56
N ALA A 155 0.85 -8.19 -6.29
CA ALA A 155 -0.56 -8.48 -6.54
C ALA A 155 -1.31 -8.76 -5.23
N THR A 156 -0.71 -9.51 -4.29
CA THR A 156 -1.32 -9.76 -2.97
C THR A 156 -1.53 -8.45 -2.20
N ARG A 157 -0.55 -7.53 -2.23
CA ARG A 157 -0.68 -6.21 -1.60
C ARG A 157 -1.82 -5.40 -2.21
N HIS A 158 -1.90 -5.36 -3.55
CA HIS A 158 -2.95 -4.64 -4.27
C HIS A 158 -4.33 -5.23 -4.00
N TYR A 159 -4.45 -6.57 -3.97
CA TYR A 159 -5.67 -7.27 -3.60
C TYR A 159 -6.14 -6.92 -2.19
N LEU A 160 -5.24 -6.91 -1.20
CA LEU A 160 -5.58 -6.56 0.18
C LEU A 160 -5.94 -5.08 0.37
N ARG A 161 -5.53 -4.20 -0.56
CA ARG A 161 -5.84 -2.77 -0.53
C ARG A 161 -7.10 -2.41 -1.32
N GLU A 162 -7.64 -3.35 -2.10
CA GLU A 162 -8.75 -3.10 -3.04
C GLU A 162 -8.39 -1.99 -4.05
N ASP A 163 -7.11 -1.84 -4.40
CA ASP A 163 -6.66 -0.88 -5.41
C ASP A 163 -7.21 -1.31 -6.79
N PRO A 164 -7.80 -0.40 -7.59
CA PRO A 164 -8.45 -0.76 -8.84
C PRO A 164 -7.48 -1.38 -9.86
N PRO A 165 -7.91 -2.37 -10.68
CA PRO A 165 -7.00 -3.15 -11.54
C PRO A 165 -6.22 -2.37 -12.61
N LEU A 166 -6.63 -1.13 -12.91
CA LEU A 166 -6.18 -0.38 -14.08
C LEU A 166 -4.89 0.44 -13.84
N GLU A 167 -4.35 0.49 -12.61
CA GLU A 167 -3.22 1.38 -12.24
C GLU A 167 -1.93 0.66 -11.81
N TYR A 168 -1.74 -0.62 -12.13
CA TYR A 168 -0.56 -1.35 -11.66
C TYR A 168 0.72 -1.13 -12.50
N HIS A 169 1.25 0.09 -12.47
CA HIS A 169 2.55 0.41 -13.10
C HIS A 169 3.71 -0.41 -12.52
N ASP A 170 3.59 -0.84 -11.26
CA ASP A 170 4.57 -1.66 -10.56
C ASP A 170 4.51 -3.16 -10.93
N LEU A 171 3.43 -3.64 -11.55
CA LEU A 171 3.32 -5.03 -12.02
C LEU A 171 3.75 -5.18 -13.49
N GLN A 172 3.55 -4.14 -14.31
CA GLN A 172 3.83 -4.19 -15.76
C GLN A 172 5.26 -4.65 -16.08
N HIS A 173 6.26 -4.08 -15.41
CA HIS A 173 7.66 -4.44 -15.67
C HIS A 173 8.00 -5.89 -15.24
N LEU A 174 7.30 -6.43 -14.25
CA LEU A 174 7.52 -7.80 -13.76
C LEU A 174 6.85 -8.86 -14.64
N ILE A 175 5.75 -8.51 -15.30
CA ILE A 175 4.91 -9.43 -16.10
C ILE A 175 5.24 -9.35 -17.60
N SER A 176 5.83 -8.24 -18.07
CA SER A 176 6.13 -7.99 -19.49
C SER A 176 6.96 -9.07 -20.20
N ASN A 177 7.78 -9.82 -19.47
CA ASN A 177 8.67 -10.85 -20.04
C ASN A 177 8.01 -12.24 -20.16
N ILE A 178 6.71 -12.36 -19.86
CA ILE A 178 6.00 -13.66 -19.87
C ILE A 178 5.47 -13.95 -21.28
N LYS A 179 5.83 -15.11 -21.82
CA LYS A 179 5.15 -15.69 -22.99
C LYS A 179 3.78 -16.21 -22.54
N SER A 180 2.73 -15.47 -22.85
CA SER A 180 1.36 -15.84 -22.50
C SER A 180 0.74 -16.71 -23.59
N ASP A 181 0.85 -18.02 -23.42
CA ASP A 181 0.08 -19.00 -24.23
C ASP A 181 -1.13 -19.53 -23.43
N LEU A 182 -1.52 -18.81 -22.37
CA LEU A 182 -2.71 -19.13 -21.57
C LEU A 182 -3.97 -18.63 -22.31
N PRO A 183 -5.02 -19.47 -22.47
CA PRO A 183 -6.25 -19.05 -23.11
C PRO A 183 -6.88 -17.87 -22.32
N GLY A 184 -6.94 -16.70 -22.96
CA GLY A 184 -7.55 -15.48 -22.40
C GLY A 184 -6.59 -14.38 -21.94
N PHE A 185 -5.27 -14.53 -22.13
CA PHE A 185 -4.30 -13.44 -21.95
C PHE A 185 -3.90 -12.89 -23.32
N GLU A 186 -4.63 -11.88 -23.80
CA GLU A 186 -4.18 -11.07 -24.94
C GLU A 186 -3.30 -9.94 -24.40
N PRO A 187 -2.17 -9.61 -25.07
CA PRO A 187 -1.35 -8.45 -24.73
C PRO A 187 -2.22 -7.18 -24.62
N ILE A 188 -1.87 -6.26 -23.72
CA ILE A 188 -2.64 -5.03 -23.45
C ILE A 188 -2.89 -4.21 -24.74
N GLU A 189 -2.00 -4.35 -25.73
CA GLU A 189 -2.09 -3.71 -27.04
C GLU A 189 -3.22 -4.24 -27.93
N GLU A 190 -3.68 -5.47 -27.73
CA GLU A 190 -4.77 -6.12 -28.47
C GLU A 190 -6.14 -6.01 -27.76
N GLN A 191 -6.16 -5.57 -26.50
CA GLN A 191 -7.37 -5.45 -25.69
C GLN A 191 -8.15 -4.17 -26.04
N ASP A 192 -8.76 -4.15 -27.24
CA ASP A 192 -9.54 -3.01 -27.73
C ASP A 192 -10.81 -2.82 -26.86
N LEU A 193 -10.84 -1.72 -26.08
CA LEU A 193 -11.92 -1.37 -25.14
C LEU A 193 -13.32 -1.36 -25.80
N ARG A 194 -13.37 -1.20 -27.13
CA ARG A 194 -14.60 -1.21 -27.93
C ARG A 194 -15.31 -2.56 -27.95
N ASP A 195 -14.58 -3.67 -27.88
CA ASP A 195 -15.18 -5.00 -27.97
C ASP A 195 -15.77 -5.49 -26.64
N ASN A 196 -15.18 -5.10 -25.51
CA ASN A 196 -15.75 -5.38 -24.19
C ASN A 196 -17.06 -4.62 -23.94
N ILE A 197 -17.20 -3.39 -24.43
CA ILE A 197 -18.46 -2.63 -24.34
C ILE A 197 -19.55 -3.28 -25.20
N LYS A 198 -19.23 -3.81 -26.38
CA LYS A 198 -20.20 -4.58 -27.19
C LYS A 198 -20.62 -5.89 -26.52
N LYS A 199 -19.69 -6.58 -25.86
CA LYS A 199 -19.92 -7.89 -25.24
C LYS A 199 -20.77 -7.81 -23.96
N TYR A 200 -20.61 -6.76 -23.17
CA TYR A 200 -21.30 -6.58 -21.88
C TYR A 200 -22.35 -5.47 -21.85
N GLY A 201 -22.41 -4.61 -22.87
CA GLY A 201 -23.39 -3.51 -22.98
C GLY A 201 -24.70 -3.87 -23.69
N LYS A 202 -24.88 -5.11 -24.16
CA LYS A 202 -26.11 -5.56 -24.85
C LYS A 202 -27.06 -6.38 -23.96
N THR A 203 -26.79 -6.45 -22.67
CA THR A 203 -27.67 -7.03 -21.65
C THR A 203 -28.03 -5.93 -20.63
N ALA A 204 -28.77 -4.94 -21.10
CA ALA A 204 -29.57 -4.03 -20.29
C ALA A 204 -30.87 -3.77 -21.03
#